data_AF-A0A832PVS6-F1
#
_entry.id   AF-A0A832PVS6-F1
#
_cell.length_a   1.000
_cell.length_b   1.000
_cell.length_c   1.000
_cell.angle_alpha   90.00
_cell.angle_beta   90.00
_cell.angle_gamma   90.00
#
_symmetry.space_group_name_H-M   'P 1'
#
loop_
_entity.id
_entity.type
_entity.pdbx_description
1 polymer ?
#
loop_
_entity_poly.entity_id
_entity_poly.type
_entity_poly.pdbx_seq_one_letter_code
_entity_poly.pdbx_strand_id
1 'polypeptide(L)'
;MSDTENRNVVELRKNISDLNMKLLDLLSQRAQLVINMAAIKRRDRLDLFSPSREREMIQALLQANTGPFSNETVVDLFKHIFDVSLELMRGSNGNGLEIASRFDLLPITVPVGDVEFGKKPVLIAGPCSVESEEQIDQIAKELAVRGVRVLRGGTFKMRTSPYSFQGLGNEGVRFLGEAAKRYGMASITEVNAIHQLDICVKHVDMLQIGTRSMSNFELLQAAGQTGLPILLKRGFAATLEEFELAAEYIYKTGNQRIVLCERGIRTFNSETRFTLDISAVPLLKLRTRLPVTVDVSHAAGRRIIIPALARAALAAGADGLMVEVHPQPHLAHSDGKQQLDIELFDAMMVGLKPWFGD
;
A
#
# COMPACT_ATOMS: atom_id res chain seq x y z
N MET A 1 21.50 -5.72 -53.83
CA MET A 1 21.36 -4.55 -52.94
C MET A 1 20.97 -4.92 -51.50
N SER A 2 20.62 -6.18 -51.17
CA SER A 2 20.14 -6.55 -49.82
C SER A 2 21.23 -6.93 -48.79
N ASP A 3 22.39 -7.44 -49.20
CA ASP A 3 23.43 -7.92 -48.25
C ASP A 3 24.30 -6.81 -47.65
N THR A 4 24.51 -5.72 -48.38
CA THR A 4 25.36 -4.59 -47.95
C THR A 4 24.60 -3.66 -46.99
N GLU A 5 23.31 -3.43 -47.22
CA GLU A 5 22.45 -2.67 -46.30
C GLU A 5 22.31 -3.38 -44.95
N ASN A 6 22.21 -4.72 -44.97
CA ASN A 6 22.15 -5.52 -43.74
C ASN A 6 23.48 -5.48 -42.96
N ARG A 7 24.64 -5.47 -43.66
CA ARG A 7 25.96 -5.31 -43.01
C ARG A 7 26.14 -3.93 -42.36
N ASN A 8 25.71 -2.86 -43.04
CA ASN A 8 25.83 -1.50 -42.50
C ASN A 8 24.97 -1.29 -41.24
N VAL A 9 23.75 -1.85 -41.22
CA VAL A 9 22.89 -1.80 -40.03
C VAL A 9 23.49 -2.58 -38.86
N VAL A 10 24.09 -3.75 -39.14
CA VAL A 10 24.78 -4.56 -38.11
C VAL A 10 25.98 -3.80 -37.52
N GLU A 11 26.76 -3.12 -38.35
CA GLU A 11 27.91 -2.33 -37.89
C GLU A 11 27.48 -1.13 -37.04
N LEU A 12 26.44 -0.38 -37.48
CA LEU A 12 25.90 0.73 -36.70
C LEU A 12 25.35 0.28 -35.34
N ARG A 13 24.65 -0.87 -35.29
CA ARG A 13 24.16 -1.44 -34.03
C ARG A 13 25.31 -1.82 -33.10
N LYS A 14 26.40 -2.40 -33.63
CA LYS A 14 27.60 -2.70 -32.84
C LYS A 14 28.19 -1.42 -32.25
N ASN A 15 28.32 -0.35 -33.05
CA ASN A 15 28.83 0.94 -32.57
C ASN A 15 27.92 1.54 -31.48
N ILE A 16 26.60 1.41 -31.60
CA ILE A 16 25.64 1.82 -30.56
C ILE A 16 25.86 0.99 -29.29
N SER A 17 26.04 -0.33 -29.39
CA SER A 17 26.34 -1.18 -28.23
C SER A 17 27.65 -0.77 -27.53
N ASP A 18 28.69 -0.46 -28.29
CA ASP A 18 29.97 0.00 -27.73
C ASP A 18 29.82 1.38 -27.04
N LEU A 19 29.01 2.28 -27.61
CA LEU A 19 28.66 3.55 -26.96
C LEU A 19 27.86 3.34 -25.68
N ASN A 20 26.92 2.39 -25.65
CA ASN A 20 26.16 2.06 -24.43
C ASN A 20 27.09 1.62 -23.30
N MET A 21 28.11 0.81 -23.59
CA MET A 21 29.10 0.39 -22.59
C MET A 21 29.90 1.58 -22.04
N LYS A 22 30.25 2.56 -22.89
CA LYS A 22 30.91 3.80 -22.45
C LYS A 22 29.99 4.67 -21.60
N LEU A 23 28.71 4.79 -21.98
CA LEU A 23 27.72 5.52 -21.18
C LEU A 23 27.54 4.88 -19.81
N LEU A 24 27.48 3.54 -19.74
CA LEU A 24 27.39 2.80 -18.48
C LEU A 24 28.61 3.08 -17.57
N ASP A 25 29.81 3.07 -18.14
CA ASP A 25 31.04 3.38 -17.40
C ASP A 25 31.02 4.82 -16.85
N LEU A 26 30.67 5.80 -17.68
CA LEU A 26 30.54 7.21 -17.26
C LEU A 26 29.48 7.41 -16.16
N LEU A 27 28.32 6.74 -16.29
CA LEU A 27 27.28 6.77 -15.27
C LEU A 27 27.76 6.16 -13.95
N SER A 28 28.51 5.06 -14.02
CA SER A 28 29.08 4.38 -12.85
C SER A 28 30.12 5.25 -12.13
N GLN A 29 31.02 5.89 -12.88
CA GLN A 29 31.99 6.85 -12.34
C GLN A 29 31.28 8.04 -11.68
N ARG A 30 30.24 8.58 -12.33
CA ARG A 30 29.43 9.66 -11.78
C ARG A 30 28.73 9.23 -10.48
N ALA A 31 28.16 8.03 -10.42
CA ALA A 31 27.54 7.48 -9.22
C ALA A 31 28.54 7.35 -8.06
N GLN A 32 29.78 6.91 -8.33
CA GLN A 32 30.82 6.83 -7.30
C GLN A 32 31.17 8.21 -6.72
N LEU A 33 31.26 9.23 -7.56
CA LEU A 33 31.46 10.62 -7.10
C LEU A 33 30.31 11.10 -6.23
N VAL A 34 29.08 10.77 -6.61
CA VAL A 34 27.86 11.09 -5.85
C VAL A 34 27.87 10.39 -4.48
N ILE A 35 28.26 9.11 -4.40
CA ILE A 35 28.38 8.36 -3.13
C ILE A 35 29.43 9.01 -2.22
N ASN A 36 30.60 9.33 -2.77
CA ASN A 36 31.68 9.98 -2.02
C ASN A 36 31.24 11.36 -1.50
N MET A 37 30.52 12.13 -2.33
CA MET A 37 29.96 13.43 -1.94
C MET A 37 28.91 13.28 -0.83
N ALA A 38 28.03 12.28 -0.90
CA ALA A 38 27.04 12.02 0.14
C ALA A 38 27.68 11.72 1.50
N ALA A 39 28.78 10.96 1.53
CA ALA A 39 29.51 10.67 2.76
C ALA A 39 30.05 11.96 3.42
N ILE A 40 30.62 12.87 2.61
CA ILE A 40 31.12 14.17 3.07
C ILE A 40 29.97 15.04 3.59
N LYS A 41 28.90 15.20 2.80
CA LYS A 41 27.74 16.01 3.18
C LYS A 41 27.10 15.53 4.48
N ARG A 42 26.99 14.22 4.69
CA ARG A 42 26.48 13.65 5.96
C ARG A 42 27.39 13.95 7.14
N ARG A 43 28.70 13.76 6.98
CA ARG A 43 29.70 14.10 8.02
C ARG A 43 29.60 15.58 8.42
N ASP A 44 29.42 16.44 7.44
CA ASP A 44 29.45 17.89 7.61
C ASP A 44 28.04 18.50 7.83
N ARG A 45 27.00 17.65 7.99
CA ARG A 45 25.58 18.04 8.20
C ARG A 45 25.03 19.02 7.14
N LEU A 46 25.41 18.81 5.89
CA LEU A 46 24.95 19.57 4.73
C LEU A 46 23.77 18.90 4.04
N ASP A 47 22.91 19.69 3.40
CA ASP A 47 21.77 19.19 2.63
C ASP A 47 22.22 18.32 1.44
N LEU A 48 21.62 17.13 1.34
CA LEU A 48 21.88 16.20 0.23
C LEU A 48 21.38 16.76 -1.10
N PHE A 49 20.22 17.43 -1.08
CA PHE A 49 19.58 18.03 -2.24
C PHE A 49 19.81 19.55 -2.30
N SER A 50 20.14 20.07 -3.49
CA SER A 50 20.34 21.50 -3.72
C SER A 50 19.70 21.91 -5.06
N PRO A 51 18.51 22.56 -5.04
CA PRO A 51 17.82 22.99 -6.26
C PRO A 51 18.59 24.01 -7.10
N SER A 52 19.44 24.84 -6.47
CA SER A 52 20.30 25.80 -7.17
C SER A 52 21.37 25.06 -7.97
N ARG A 53 21.99 24.05 -7.36
CA ARG A 53 23.04 23.26 -8.02
C ARG A 53 22.52 22.48 -9.22
N GLU A 54 21.31 21.92 -9.12
CA GLU A 54 20.68 21.22 -10.24
C GLU A 54 20.42 22.17 -11.41
N ARG A 55 19.91 23.37 -11.13
CA ARG A 55 19.70 24.41 -12.14
C ARG A 55 20.99 24.82 -12.85
N GLU A 56 22.09 25.00 -12.10
CA GLU A 56 23.41 25.29 -12.69
C GLU A 56 23.86 24.20 -13.65
N MET A 57 23.74 22.92 -13.25
CA MET A 57 24.12 21.79 -14.08
C MET A 57 23.27 21.72 -15.35
N ILE A 58 21.96 21.91 -15.24
CA ILE A 58 21.07 21.95 -16.40
C ILE A 58 21.46 23.09 -17.34
N GLN A 59 21.69 24.30 -16.83
CA GLN A 59 22.09 25.43 -17.67
C GLN A 59 23.39 25.16 -18.41
N ALA A 60 24.39 24.57 -17.75
CA ALA A 60 25.64 24.18 -18.39
C ALA A 60 25.43 23.15 -19.52
N LEU A 61 24.58 22.14 -19.30
CA LEU A 61 24.23 21.14 -20.31
C LEU A 61 23.51 21.77 -21.51
N LEU A 62 22.59 22.69 -21.27
CA LEU A 62 21.86 23.39 -22.33
C LEU A 62 22.76 24.30 -23.16
N GLN A 63 23.75 24.94 -22.54
CA GLN A 63 24.74 25.76 -23.26
C GLN A 63 25.69 24.90 -24.12
N ALA A 64 26.00 23.68 -23.66
CA ALA A 64 26.87 22.76 -24.38
C ALA A 64 26.15 21.92 -25.45
N ASN A 65 24.81 21.89 -25.45
CA ASN A 65 24.04 21.07 -26.38
C ASN A 65 24.11 21.62 -27.81
N THR A 66 24.69 20.83 -28.72
CA THR A 66 24.76 21.13 -30.16
C THR A 66 23.84 20.23 -31.00
N GLY A 67 22.97 19.46 -30.35
CA GLY A 67 22.11 18.46 -30.97
C GLY A 67 22.77 17.08 -31.05
N PRO A 68 22.08 16.08 -31.63
CA PRO A 68 20.78 16.17 -32.31
C PRO A 68 19.56 16.16 -31.38
N PHE A 69 19.73 15.90 -30.08
CA PHE A 69 18.63 15.96 -29.12
C PHE A 69 18.20 17.40 -28.83
N SER A 70 16.89 17.62 -28.66
CA SER A 70 16.37 18.91 -28.23
C SER A 70 16.80 19.21 -26.79
N ASN A 71 16.81 20.49 -26.45
CA ASN A 71 17.09 20.94 -25.08
C ASN A 71 16.14 20.30 -24.05
N GLU A 72 14.87 20.11 -24.42
CA GLU A 72 13.87 19.44 -23.58
C GLU A 72 14.26 17.98 -23.30
N THR A 73 14.59 17.21 -24.35
CA THR A 73 15.02 15.82 -24.18
C THR A 73 16.28 15.69 -23.34
N VAL A 74 17.25 16.60 -23.52
CA VAL A 74 18.47 16.63 -22.68
C VAL A 74 18.11 16.90 -21.22
N VAL A 75 17.22 17.86 -20.94
CA VAL A 75 16.76 18.14 -19.58
C VAL A 75 16.13 16.90 -18.93
N ASP A 76 15.23 16.21 -19.63
CA ASP A 76 14.54 15.04 -19.08
C ASP A 76 15.50 13.89 -18.76
N LEU A 77 16.42 13.58 -19.68
CA LEU A 77 17.42 12.54 -19.48
C LEU A 77 18.30 12.84 -18.26
N PHE A 78 18.81 14.06 -18.15
CA PHE A 78 19.70 14.43 -17.06
C PHE A 78 18.97 14.61 -15.73
N LYS A 79 17.73 15.08 -15.72
CA LYS A 79 16.89 15.08 -14.51
C LYS A 79 16.71 13.67 -13.97
N HIS A 80 16.41 12.70 -14.84
CA HIS A 80 16.28 11.30 -14.40
C HIS A 80 17.60 10.78 -13.80
N ILE A 81 18.74 11.10 -14.42
CA ILE A 81 20.06 10.77 -13.84
C ILE A 81 20.25 11.45 -12.47
N PHE A 82 19.81 12.70 -12.30
CA PHE A 82 19.92 13.45 -11.04
C PHE A 82 19.03 12.86 -9.94
N ASP A 83 17.80 12.48 -10.28
CA ASP A 83 16.85 11.85 -9.36
C ASP A 83 17.40 10.53 -8.83
N VAL A 84 17.82 9.63 -9.73
CA VAL A 84 18.45 8.35 -9.34
C VAL A 84 19.72 8.58 -8.51
N SER A 85 20.46 9.65 -8.79
CA SER A 85 21.64 10.00 -7.98
C SER A 85 21.29 10.48 -6.59
N LEU A 86 20.22 11.26 -6.45
CA LEU A 86 19.72 11.70 -5.16
C LEU A 86 19.22 10.51 -4.34
N GLU A 87 18.58 9.54 -4.98
CA GLU A 87 18.23 8.26 -4.37
C GLU A 87 19.49 7.53 -3.87
N LEU A 88 20.50 7.35 -4.72
CA LEU A 88 21.79 6.78 -4.31
C LEU A 88 22.41 7.54 -3.11
N MET A 89 22.36 8.87 -3.11
CA MET A 89 22.86 9.69 -1.98
C MET A 89 22.07 9.51 -0.69
N ARG A 90 20.76 9.29 -0.79
CA ARG A 90 19.90 9.00 0.38
C ARG A 90 20.18 7.62 0.96
N GLY A 91 20.94 6.77 0.25
CA GLY A 91 21.15 5.36 0.59
C GLY A 91 20.15 4.46 -0.10
N SER A 92 19.33 5.02 -0.99
CA SER A 92 18.39 4.31 -1.85
C SER A 92 19.13 3.80 -3.09
N ASN A 93 19.97 2.77 -2.93
CA ASN A 93 20.28 1.88 -4.05
C ASN A 93 19.00 1.08 -4.37
N GLY A 94 18.01 1.69 -5.04
CA GLY A 94 16.67 1.07 -5.14
C GLY A 94 16.16 0.67 -3.75
N ASN A 95 16.19 1.62 -2.82
CA ASN A 95 15.86 1.51 -1.38
C ASN A 95 16.55 0.41 -0.55
N GLY A 96 17.22 -0.61 -1.10
CA GLY A 96 17.77 -1.75 -0.35
C GLY A 96 16.74 -2.50 0.51
N LEU A 97 15.45 -2.15 0.38
CA LEU A 97 14.35 -2.80 1.09
C LEU A 97 14.12 -4.15 0.44
N GLU A 98 13.79 -5.12 1.27
CA GLU A 98 13.48 -6.46 0.81
C GLU A 98 12.10 -6.51 0.13
N ILE A 99 11.19 -5.61 0.52
CA ILE A 99 9.86 -5.49 -0.09
C ILE A 99 9.86 -4.78 -1.44
N ALA A 100 10.97 -4.15 -1.85
CA ALA A 100 11.03 -3.33 -3.04
C ALA A 100 10.79 -4.15 -4.33
N SER A 101 10.11 -3.53 -5.30
CA SER A 101 10.00 -4.08 -6.65
C SER A 101 11.35 -4.11 -7.34
N ARG A 102 11.68 -5.24 -7.97
CA ARG A 102 12.90 -5.42 -8.79
C ARG A 102 12.54 -6.22 -10.04
N PHE A 103 13.23 -5.96 -11.15
CA PHE A 103 12.92 -6.57 -12.44
C PHE A 103 13.04 -8.11 -12.43
N ASP A 104 13.93 -8.64 -11.59
CA ASP A 104 14.21 -10.07 -11.41
C ASP A 104 13.27 -10.77 -10.42
N LEU A 105 12.33 -10.04 -9.84
CA LEU A 105 11.53 -10.47 -8.69
C LEU A 105 10.03 -10.37 -8.99
N LEU A 106 9.30 -11.48 -8.82
CA LEU A 106 7.84 -11.50 -8.98
C LEU A 106 7.11 -10.77 -7.84
N PRO A 107 5.92 -10.22 -8.06
CA PRO A 107 5.06 -9.72 -6.98
C PRO A 107 4.81 -10.80 -5.90
N ILE A 108 4.72 -10.37 -4.64
CA ILE A 108 4.31 -11.21 -3.51
C ILE A 108 2.80 -11.36 -3.56
N THR A 109 2.33 -12.59 -3.42
CA THR A 109 0.93 -12.89 -3.18
C THR A 109 0.74 -13.37 -1.75
N VAL A 110 -0.39 -13.03 -1.14
CA VAL A 110 -0.66 -13.33 0.27
C VAL A 110 -1.93 -14.16 0.41
N PRO A 111 -1.82 -15.48 0.67
CA PRO A 111 -2.99 -16.32 0.90
C PRO A 111 -3.60 -16.07 2.29
N VAL A 112 -4.93 -15.99 2.35
CA VAL A 112 -5.71 -15.75 3.57
C VAL A 112 -7.03 -16.53 3.48
N GLY A 113 -7.15 -17.64 4.20
CA GLY A 113 -8.25 -18.59 3.97
C GLY A 113 -8.14 -19.19 2.56
N ASP A 114 -9.20 -19.06 1.76
CA ASP A 114 -9.19 -19.42 0.33
C ASP A 114 -9.01 -18.20 -0.61
N VAL A 115 -8.80 -17.05 0.03
CA VAL A 115 -8.27 -15.79 -0.46
C VAL A 115 -6.86 -15.82 -1.04
N GLU A 116 -6.54 -15.07 -2.10
CA GLU A 116 -5.13 -14.71 -2.34
C GLU A 116 -4.98 -13.27 -2.85
N PHE A 117 -4.54 -12.39 -1.94
CA PHE A 117 -4.25 -10.99 -2.27
C PHE A 117 -3.09 -10.90 -3.27
N GLY A 118 -3.22 -10.02 -4.26
CA GLY A 118 -2.24 -9.82 -5.33
C GLY A 118 -2.47 -10.68 -6.58
N LYS A 119 -3.40 -11.66 -6.55
CA LYS A 119 -3.81 -12.42 -7.75
C LYS A 119 -5.09 -11.88 -8.39
N LYS A 120 -6.12 -11.66 -7.58
CA LYS A 120 -7.39 -11.04 -7.97
C LYS A 120 -7.82 -10.07 -6.87
N PRO A 121 -8.62 -9.04 -7.19
CA PRO A 121 -9.17 -8.17 -6.17
C PRO A 121 -9.92 -8.97 -5.09
N VAL A 122 -9.60 -8.72 -3.81
CA VAL A 122 -10.28 -9.33 -2.66
C VAL A 122 -11.20 -8.31 -2.00
N LEU A 123 -12.44 -8.71 -1.69
CA LEU A 123 -13.37 -7.89 -0.91
C LEU A 123 -13.33 -8.29 0.56
N ILE A 124 -12.96 -7.34 1.40
CA ILE A 124 -13.00 -7.42 2.86
C ILE A 124 -14.21 -6.61 3.34
N ALA A 125 -15.18 -7.26 3.97
CA ALA A 125 -16.39 -6.57 4.44
C ALA A 125 -16.82 -7.04 5.83
N GLY A 126 -17.55 -6.19 6.54
CA GLY A 126 -18.06 -6.47 7.89
C GLY A 126 -18.14 -5.21 8.75
N PRO A 127 -18.59 -5.34 10.00
CA PRO A 127 -18.96 -4.20 10.83
C PRO A 127 -17.74 -3.48 11.39
N CYS A 128 -17.91 -2.18 11.68
CA CYS A 128 -16.86 -1.35 12.28
C CYS A 128 -16.38 -1.90 13.64
N SER A 129 -17.31 -2.37 14.47
CA SER A 129 -17.03 -3.04 15.74
C SER A 129 -17.81 -4.35 15.81
N VAL A 130 -17.26 -5.33 16.53
CA VAL A 130 -18.03 -6.51 16.96
C VAL A 130 -18.81 -6.10 18.20
N GLU A 131 -20.14 -6.16 18.12
CA GLU A 131 -21.04 -5.62 19.16
C GLU A 131 -21.71 -6.72 19.99
N SER A 132 -22.01 -7.86 19.37
CA SER A 132 -22.47 -9.09 20.02
C SER A 132 -22.19 -10.31 19.13
N GLU A 133 -22.39 -11.53 19.65
CA GLU A 133 -22.29 -12.76 18.87
C GLU A 133 -23.33 -12.80 17.74
N GLU A 134 -24.57 -12.42 18.05
CA GLU A 134 -25.68 -12.40 17.09
C GLU A 134 -25.44 -11.39 15.97
N GLN A 135 -24.92 -10.21 16.30
CA GLN A 135 -24.64 -9.15 15.34
C GLN A 135 -23.59 -9.57 14.32
N ILE A 136 -22.48 -10.18 14.77
CA ILE A 136 -21.41 -10.61 13.87
C ILE A 136 -21.80 -11.86 13.07
N ASP A 137 -22.58 -12.77 13.65
CA ASP A 137 -23.09 -13.95 12.96
C ASP A 137 -24.07 -13.57 11.84
N GLN A 138 -25.02 -12.68 12.14
CA GLN A 138 -25.99 -12.19 11.16
C GLN A 138 -25.29 -11.54 9.96
N ILE A 139 -24.34 -10.62 10.19
CA ILE A 139 -23.65 -9.94 9.09
C ILE A 139 -22.73 -10.89 8.32
N ALA A 140 -22.08 -11.85 8.98
CA ALA A 140 -21.27 -12.86 8.31
C ALA A 140 -22.12 -13.70 7.35
N LYS A 141 -23.30 -14.14 7.79
CA LYS A 141 -24.26 -14.87 6.95
C LYS A 141 -24.67 -14.07 5.71
N GLU A 142 -25.05 -12.80 5.90
CA GLU A 142 -25.50 -11.93 4.80
C GLU A 142 -24.38 -11.64 3.79
N LEU A 143 -23.14 -11.46 4.26
CA LEU A 143 -22.01 -11.18 3.38
C LEU A 143 -21.51 -12.44 2.65
N ALA A 144 -21.53 -13.60 3.29
CA ALA A 144 -21.10 -14.86 2.70
C ALA A 144 -21.95 -15.24 1.47
N VAL A 145 -23.28 -15.11 1.55
CA VAL A 145 -24.17 -15.38 0.40
C VAL A 145 -23.97 -14.40 -0.77
N ARG A 146 -23.28 -13.28 -0.54
CA ARG A 146 -22.91 -12.27 -1.54
C ARG A 146 -21.48 -12.43 -2.05
N GLY A 147 -20.81 -13.53 -1.70
CA GLY A 147 -19.47 -13.87 -2.19
C GLY A 147 -18.33 -13.18 -1.43
N VAL A 148 -18.58 -12.51 -0.30
CA VAL A 148 -17.50 -11.97 0.53
C VAL A 148 -16.77 -13.14 1.20
N ARG A 149 -15.44 -13.16 1.09
CA ARG A 149 -14.61 -14.24 1.65
C ARG A 149 -13.71 -13.82 2.80
N VAL A 150 -13.63 -12.52 3.11
CA VAL A 150 -12.89 -11.99 4.27
C VAL A 150 -13.82 -11.13 5.12
N LEU A 151 -14.15 -11.61 6.32
CA LEU A 151 -14.97 -10.95 7.32
C LEU A 151 -14.08 -10.07 8.22
N ARG A 152 -14.35 -8.77 8.24
CA ARG A 152 -13.67 -7.84 9.15
C ARG A 152 -14.54 -7.48 10.36
N GLY A 153 -13.94 -7.34 11.53
CA GLY A 153 -14.64 -6.88 12.74
C GLY A 153 -13.68 -6.25 13.73
N GLY A 154 -13.99 -5.05 14.22
CA GLY A 154 -13.13 -4.37 15.20
C GLY A 154 -13.40 -4.86 16.62
N THR A 155 -12.46 -5.58 17.21
CA THR A 155 -12.62 -6.14 18.58
C THR A 155 -11.96 -5.29 19.65
N PHE A 156 -10.88 -4.58 19.29
CA PHE A 156 -10.21 -3.57 20.10
C PHE A 156 -10.30 -2.21 19.39
N LYS A 157 -10.98 -1.22 19.97
CA LYS A 157 -11.24 0.07 19.31
C LYS A 157 -10.39 1.19 19.90
N MET A 158 -9.48 1.74 19.09
CA MET A 158 -8.80 3.00 19.43
C MET A 158 -9.71 4.21 19.19
N ARG A 159 -10.40 4.64 20.25
CA ARG A 159 -11.32 5.79 20.22
C ARG A 159 -10.60 7.07 20.65
N THR A 160 -10.97 8.19 20.01
CA THR A 160 -10.51 9.52 20.45
C THR A 160 -11.07 9.89 21.82
N SER A 161 -12.29 9.43 22.15
CA SER A 161 -12.90 9.63 23.46
C SER A 161 -12.83 8.34 24.28
N PRO A 162 -12.37 8.39 25.55
CA PRO A 162 -12.30 7.21 26.42
C PRO A 162 -13.69 6.71 26.86
N TYR A 163 -14.72 7.55 26.80
CA TYR A 163 -16.10 7.19 27.18
C TYR A 163 -16.87 6.47 26.07
N SER A 164 -16.27 6.34 24.89
CA SER A 164 -16.87 5.58 23.79
C SER A 164 -16.72 4.07 24.00
N PHE A 165 -17.56 3.27 23.35
CA PHE A 165 -17.38 1.82 23.28
C PHE A 165 -15.97 1.46 22.78
N GLN A 166 -15.24 0.68 23.58
CA GLN A 166 -13.84 0.29 23.36
C GLN A 166 -13.70 -1.07 22.65
N GLY A 167 -14.81 -1.75 22.35
CA GLY A 167 -14.83 -3.11 21.81
C GLY A 167 -14.99 -4.18 22.88
N LEU A 168 -15.38 -5.40 22.46
CA LEU A 168 -15.56 -6.55 23.36
C LEU A 168 -14.24 -7.27 23.72
N GLY A 169 -13.11 -6.81 23.19
CA GLY A 169 -11.80 -7.42 23.44
C GLY A 169 -11.75 -8.89 23.04
N ASN A 170 -11.28 -9.75 23.95
CA ASN A 170 -11.05 -11.16 23.70
C ASN A 170 -12.32 -11.93 23.29
N GLU A 171 -13.49 -11.59 23.85
CA GLU A 171 -14.75 -12.22 23.46
C GLU A 171 -15.13 -11.86 22.04
N GLY A 172 -14.95 -10.59 21.65
CA GLY A 172 -15.16 -10.14 20.28
C GLY A 172 -14.26 -10.86 19.27
N VAL A 173 -13.02 -11.15 19.65
CA VAL A 173 -12.08 -11.94 18.82
C VAL A 173 -12.61 -13.35 18.60
N ARG A 174 -13.11 -13.99 19.66
CA ARG A 174 -13.72 -15.34 19.57
C ARG A 174 -14.97 -15.33 18.68
N PHE A 175 -15.89 -14.40 18.90
CA PHE A 175 -17.12 -14.29 18.11
C PHE A 175 -16.84 -14.09 16.62
N LEU A 176 -15.88 -13.22 16.28
CA LEU A 176 -15.49 -12.96 14.90
C LEU A 176 -14.94 -14.22 14.22
N GLY A 177 -14.01 -14.91 14.87
CA GLY A 177 -13.40 -16.13 14.34
C GLY A 177 -14.42 -17.26 14.13
N GLU A 178 -15.31 -17.45 15.10
CA GLU A 178 -16.37 -18.46 15.03
C GLU A 178 -17.38 -18.16 13.93
N ALA A 179 -17.82 -16.91 13.78
CA ALA A 179 -18.72 -16.49 12.71
C ALA A 179 -18.07 -16.68 11.32
N ALA A 180 -16.83 -16.23 11.13
CA ALA A 180 -16.13 -16.40 9.86
C ALA A 180 -16.00 -17.89 9.49
N LYS A 181 -15.58 -18.73 10.44
CA LYS A 181 -15.46 -20.19 10.24
C LYS A 181 -16.80 -20.83 9.87
N ARG A 182 -17.90 -20.43 10.52
CA ARG A 182 -19.25 -20.96 10.27
C ARG A 182 -19.70 -20.76 8.82
N TYR A 183 -19.27 -19.67 8.19
CA TYR A 183 -19.66 -19.30 6.82
C TYR A 183 -18.54 -19.45 5.78
N GLY A 184 -17.44 -20.14 6.12
CA GLY A 184 -16.36 -20.41 5.16
C GLY A 184 -15.60 -19.14 4.71
N MET A 185 -15.49 -18.16 5.61
CA MET A 185 -14.77 -16.91 5.42
C MET A 185 -13.48 -16.92 6.24
N ALA A 186 -12.48 -16.15 5.81
CA ALA A 186 -11.37 -15.74 6.65
C ALA A 186 -11.77 -14.54 7.52
N SER A 187 -11.11 -14.36 8.66
CA SER A 187 -11.38 -13.30 9.62
C SER A 187 -10.19 -12.34 9.78
N ILE A 188 -10.50 -11.05 9.95
CA ILE A 188 -9.51 -10.00 10.21
C ILE A 188 -9.99 -9.05 11.32
N THR A 189 -9.12 -8.81 12.31
CA THR A 189 -9.35 -7.81 13.38
C THR A 189 -8.12 -6.93 13.61
N GLU A 190 -8.35 -5.72 14.12
CA GLU A 190 -7.30 -4.79 14.50
C GLU A 190 -6.67 -5.15 15.84
N VAL A 191 -5.34 -5.14 15.89
CA VAL A 191 -4.57 -5.15 17.14
C VAL A 191 -3.83 -3.84 17.29
N ASN A 192 -3.74 -3.38 18.53
CA ASN A 192 -3.15 -2.08 18.86
C ASN A 192 -2.18 -2.14 20.06
N ALA A 193 -2.06 -3.31 20.69
CA ALA A 193 -1.10 -3.60 21.73
C ALA A 193 -0.63 -5.05 21.64
N ILE A 194 0.60 -5.32 22.07
CA ILE A 194 1.27 -6.63 21.90
C ILE A 194 0.50 -7.76 22.60
N HIS A 195 -0.03 -7.53 23.81
CA HIS A 195 -0.77 -8.54 24.57
C HIS A 195 -2.06 -9.03 23.88
N GLN A 196 -2.56 -8.30 22.87
CA GLN A 196 -3.76 -8.70 22.11
C GLN A 196 -3.44 -9.79 21.09
N LEU A 197 -2.16 -9.99 20.74
CA LEU A 197 -1.75 -10.98 19.74
C LEU A 197 -2.10 -12.41 20.20
N ASP A 198 -1.95 -12.71 21.49
CA ASP A 198 -2.14 -14.07 22.05
C ASP A 198 -3.52 -14.67 21.80
N ILE A 199 -4.57 -13.83 21.84
CA ILE A 199 -5.94 -14.28 21.55
C ILE A 199 -6.18 -14.30 20.04
N CYS A 200 -5.68 -13.30 19.30
CA CYS A 200 -5.89 -13.19 17.86
C CYS A 200 -5.28 -14.38 17.12
N VAL A 201 -4.04 -14.78 17.43
CA VAL A 201 -3.37 -15.92 16.76
C VAL A 201 -4.10 -17.25 16.87
N LYS A 202 -5.04 -17.39 17.82
CA LYS A 202 -5.83 -18.61 18.04
C LYS A 202 -7.16 -18.61 17.28
N HIS A 203 -7.66 -17.43 16.91
CA HIS A 203 -9.05 -17.27 16.48
C HIS A 203 -9.21 -16.51 15.17
N VAL A 204 -8.19 -15.80 14.68
CA VAL A 204 -8.29 -15.02 13.43
C VAL A 204 -7.23 -15.40 12.41
N ASP A 205 -7.55 -15.16 11.14
CA ASP A 205 -6.71 -15.56 10.00
C ASP A 205 -5.74 -14.45 9.56
N MET A 206 -6.04 -13.20 9.91
CA MET A 206 -5.24 -12.03 9.54
C MET A 206 -5.31 -10.96 10.63
N LEU A 207 -4.18 -10.28 10.87
CA LEU A 207 -4.10 -9.15 11.79
C LEU A 207 -4.14 -7.84 11.00
N GLN A 208 -4.92 -6.87 11.47
CA GLN A 208 -4.83 -5.48 11.00
C GLN A 208 -3.99 -4.66 11.98
N ILE A 209 -2.98 -3.95 11.46
CA ILE A 209 -2.34 -2.85 12.17
C ILE A 209 -2.99 -1.56 11.71
N GLY A 210 -3.74 -0.93 12.62
CA GLY A 210 -4.48 0.29 12.33
C GLY A 210 -3.58 1.50 12.08
N THR A 211 -4.15 2.51 11.41
CA THR A 211 -3.48 3.77 11.04
C THR A 211 -2.76 4.49 12.17
N ARG A 212 -3.26 4.40 13.40
CA ARG A 212 -2.62 5.03 14.59
C ARG A 212 -1.39 4.27 15.06
N SER A 213 -1.30 2.99 14.72
CA SER A 213 -0.25 2.08 15.16
C SER A 213 0.78 1.78 14.05
N MET A 214 0.67 2.41 12.88
CA MET A 214 1.64 2.23 11.78
C MET A 214 3.09 2.52 12.22
N SER A 215 3.29 3.46 13.14
CA SER A 215 4.61 3.81 13.68
C SER A 215 4.90 3.17 15.05
N ASN A 216 4.07 2.21 15.49
CA ASN A 216 4.35 1.43 16.70
C ASN A 216 5.26 0.25 16.34
N PHE A 217 6.56 0.51 16.23
CA PHE A 217 7.54 -0.47 15.71
C PHE A 217 7.68 -1.72 16.57
N GLU A 218 7.45 -1.64 17.88
CA GLU A 218 7.41 -2.83 18.74
C GLU A 218 6.22 -3.72 18.40
N LEU A 219 5.04 -3.12 18.19
CA LEU A 219 3.85 -3.86 17.75
C LEU A 219 4.05 -4.45 16.34
N LEU A 220 4.67 -3.71 15.41
CA LEU A 220 4.95 -4.19 14.05
C LEU A 220 5.83 -5.46 14.08
N GLN A 221 6.91 -5.42 14.87
CA GLN A 221 7.80 -6.57 15.03
C GLN A 221 7.10 -7.74 15.71
N ALA A 222 6.38 -7.50 16.81
CA ALA A 222 5.65 -8.55 17.51
C ALA A 222 4.56 -9.19 16.63
N ALA A 223 3.82 -8.38 15.87
CA ALA A 223 2.82 -8.87 14.92
C ALA A 223 3.47 -9.69 13.80
N GLY A 224 4.61 -9.24 13.25
CA GLY A 224 5.38 -10.01 12.27
C GLY A 224 5.79 -11.40 12.79
N GLN A 225 6.30 -11.46 14.02
CA GLN A 225 6.74 -12.71 14.67
C GLN A 225 5.61 -13.74 14.88
N THR A 226 4.34 -13.33 14.86
CA THR A 226 3.21 -14.29 14.92
C THR A 226 3.12 -15.18 13.69
N GLY A 227 3.66 -14.73 12.55
CA GLY A 227 3.50 -15.38 11.26
C GLY A 227 2.10 -15.24 10.64
N LEU A 228 1.11 -14.63 11.29
CA LEU A 228 -0.16 -14.37 10.60
C LEU A 228 0.04 -13.35 9.46
N PRO A 229 -0.74 -13.44 8.36
CA PRO A 229 -0.89 -12.35 7.41
C PRO A 229 -1.21 -11.02 8.12
N ILE A 230 -0.55 -9.94 7.69
CA ILE A 230 -0.70 -8.60 8.27
C ILE A 230 -1.26 -7.62 7.23
N LEU A 231 -2.38 -6.97 7.55
CA LEU A 231 -2.89 -5.82 6.81
C LEU A 231 -2.41 -4.55 7.51
N LEU A 232 -1.46 -3.85 6.91
CA LEU A 232 -0.88 -2.63 7.46
C LEU A 232 -1.59 -1.41 6.87
N LYS A 233 -2.30 -0.65 7.70
CA LYS A 233 -2.93 0.60 7.26
C LYS A 233 -1.96 1.77 7.30
N ARG A 234 -1.97 2.59 6.24
CA ARG A 234 -1.19 3.82 6.17
C ARG A 234 -1.56 4.78 7.31
N GLY A 235 -0.55 5.45 7.87
CA GLY A 235 -0.63 6.52 8.86
C GLY A 235 -1.31 7.77 8.31
N PHE A 236 -2.00 8.55 9.15
CA PHE A 236 -2.81 9.70 8.68
C PHE A 236 -2.02 10.74 7.90
N ALA A 237 -0.74 10.93 8.25
CA ALA A 237 0.16 11.90 7.62
C ALA A 237 1.44 11.23 7.10
N ALA A 238 1.43 9.90 6.99
CA ALA A 238 2.61 9.16 6.58
C ALA A 238 2.88 9.37 5.09
N THR A 239 4.12 9.67 4.75
CA THR A 239 4.64 9.56 3.39
C THR A 239 4.61 8.09 2.92
N LEU A 240 4.72 7.86 1.61
CA LEU A 240 4.83 6.49 1.09
C LEU A 240 6.13 5.82 1.57
N GLU A 241 7.22 6.56 1.71
CA GLU A 241 8.49 6.06 2.23
C GLU A 241 8.36 5.57 3.67
N GLU A 242 7.74 6.36 4.56
CA GLU A 242 7.48 5.92 5.94
C GLU A 242 6.57 4.69 6.00
N PHE A 243 5.63 4.57 5.07
CA PHE A 243 4.73 3.43 4.99
C PHE A 243 5.44 2.16 4.50
N GLU A 244 6.31 2.28 3.50
CA GLU A 244 7.21 1.21 3.03
C GLU A 244 8.15 0.75 4.15
N LEU A 245 8.78 1.68 4.87
CA LEU A 245 9.65 1.36 6.00
C LEU A 245 8.91 0.66 7.14
N ALA A 246 7.66 1.05 7.43
CA ALA A 246 6.83 0.36 8.43
C ALA A 246 6.53 -1.10 8.01
N ALA A 247 6.31 -1.36 6.72
CA ALA A 247 6.18 -2.73 6.21
C ALA A 247 7.50 -3.51 6.31
N GLU A 248 8.65 -2.86 6.08
CA GLU A 248 9.97 -3.48 6.22
C GLU A 248 10.24 -3.97 7.65
N TYR A 249 9.77 -3.26 8.68
CA TYR A 249 9.85 -3.72 10.08
C TYR A 249 9.16 -5.07 10.28
N ILE A 250 8.01 -5.29 9.62
CA ILE A 250 7.32 -6.58 9.66
C ILE A 250 8.12 -7.61 8.86
N TYR A 251 8.55 -7.27 7.64
CA TYR A 251 9.28 -8.18 6.76
C TYR A 251 10.55 -8.73 7.41
N LYS A 252 11.32 -7.87 8.09
CA LYS A 252 12.58 -8.24 8.77
C LYS A 252 12.42 -9.24 9.91
N THR A 253 11.20 -9.48 10.38
CA THR A 253 10.91 -10.58 11.32
C THR A 253 10.89 -11.96 10.65
N GLY A 254 10.94 -12.01 9.32
CA GLY A 254 10.75 -13.20 8.49
C GLY A 254 9.33 -13.35 7.93
N ASN A 255 8.40 -12.46 8.30
CA ASN A 255 7.02 -12.53 7.83
C ASN A 255 6.80 -11.67 6.56
N GLN A 256 6.74 -12.35 5.42
CA GLN A 256 6.52 -11.72 4.11
C GLN A 256 5.04 -11.54 3.76
N ARG A 257 4.12 -12.06 4.58
CA ARG A 257 2.67 -12.04 4.33
C ARG A 257 2.07 -10.69 4.70
N ILE A 258 2.44 -9.65 3.97
CA ILE A 258 2.05 -8.26 4.25
C ILE A 258 1.16 -7.75 3.12
N VAL A 259 0.04 -7.15 3.50
CA VAL A 259 -0.89 -6.45 2.59
C VAL A 259 -0.94 -4.99 3.02
N LEU A 260 -0.66 -4.08 2.10
CA LEU A 260 -0.74 -2.65 2.35
C LEU A 260 -2.19 -2.17 2.20
N CYS A 261 -2.60 -1.20 3.01
CA CYS A 261 -3.93 -0.63 2.95
C CYS A 261 -3.90 0.90 2.98
N GLU A 262 -4.16 1.52 1.83
CA GLU A 262 -4.44 2.95 1.70
C GLU A 262 -5.84 3.24 2.24
N ARG A 263 -6.00 4.31 3.01
CA ARG A 263 -7.23 4.58 3.79
C ARG A 263 -7.57 6.06 3.93
N GLY A 264 -6.94 6.88 3.12
CA GLY A 264 -6.98 8.32 3.13
C GLY A 264 -6.00 8.96 4.10
N ILE A 265 -5.42 10.08 3.65
CA ILE A 265 -4.54 10.96 4.42
C ILE A 265 -5.31 12.18 4.95
N ARG A 266 -4.80 12.77 6.02
CA ARG A 266 -5.35 13.98 6.61
C ARG A 266 -4.94 15.19 5.77
N THR A 267 -5.92 16.00 5.39
CA THR A 267 -5.71 17.25 4.67
C THR A 267 -6.58 18.35 5.27
N PHE A 268 -6.61 19.52 4.65
CA PHE A 268 -7.51 20.62 5.02
C PHE A 268 -8.96 20.41 4.54
N ASN A 269 -9.23 19.40 3.69
CA ASN A 269 -10.56 19.15 3.16
C ASN A 269 -11.54 18.72 4.27
N SER A 270 -12.65 19.42 4.41
CA SER A 270 -13.71 19.14 5.39
C SER A 270 -14.89 18.32 4.84
N GLU A 271 -14.96 18.09 3.53
CA GLU A 271 -16.05 17.34 2.90
C GLU A 271 -15.92 15.83 3.06
N THR A 272 -14.69 15.33 3.23
CA THR A 272 -14.42 13.91 3.50
C THR A 272 -13.70 13.77 4.83
N ARG A 273 -13.86 12.62 5.50
CA ARG A 273 -13.16 12.40 6.78
C ARG A 273 -11.64 12.37 6.59
N PHE A 274 -11.19 11.78 5.49
CA PHE A 274 -9.83 11.85 4.99
C PHE A 274 -9.86 12.03 3.46
N THR A 275 -8.78 12.54 2.87
CA THR A 275 -8.65 12.58 1.41
C THR A 275 -8.06 11.27 0.95
N LEU A 276 -8.82 10.49 0.15
CA LEU A 276 -8.30 9.26 -0.44
C LEU A 276 -7.16 9.60 -1.40
N ASP A 277 -5.94 9.17 -1.07
CA ASP A 277 -4.79 9.30 -1.95
C ASP A 277 -4.75 8.12 -2.92
N ILE A 278 -5.55 8.21 -3.98
CA ILE A 278 -5.65 7.13 -4.99
C ILE A 278 -4.33 6.90 -5.71
N SER A 279 -3.45 7.90 -5.77
CA SER A 279 -2.13 7.80 -6.41
C SER A 279 -1.19 6.84 -5.67
N ALA A 280 -1.42 6.63 -4.37
CA ALA A 280 -0.66 5.67 -3.56
C ALA A 280 -0.76 4.25 -4.11
N VAL A 281 -1.89 3.86 -4.70
CA VAL A 281 -2.10 2.50 -5.23
C VAL A 281 -1.09 2.16 -6.34
N PRO A 282 -1.07 2.86 -7.49
CA PRO A 282 -0.10 2.54 -8.55
C PRO A 282 1.34 2.82 -8.12
N LEU A 283 1.61 3.83 -7.29
CA LEU A 283 2.96 4.11 -6.81
C LEU A 283 3.51 2.99 -5.92
N LEU A 284 2.73 2.47 -4.97
CA LEU A 284 3.15 1.37 -4.10
C LEU A 284 3.31 0.06 -4.89
N LYS A 285 2.48 -0.19 -5.91
CA LYS A 285 2.66 -1.35 -6.80
C LYS A 285 3.92 -1.24 -7.67
N LEU A 286 4.31 -0.03 -8.05
CA LEU A 286 5.58 0.20 -8.76
C LEU A 286 6.79 0.06 -7.84
N ARG A 287 6.67 0.51 -6.58
CA ARG A 287 7.78 0.58 -5.62
C ARG A 287 7.97 -0.70 -4.82
N THR A 288 6.91 -1.47 -4.60
CA THR A 288 6.91 -2.65 -3.74
C THR A 288 6.30 -3.86 -4.44
N ARG A 289 6.73 -5.05 -4.00
CA ARG A 289 6.16 -6.33 -4.41
C ARG A 289 4.87 -6.67 -3.66
N LEU A 290 4.42 -5.85 -2.71
CA LEU A 290 3.31 -6.21 -1.80
C LEU A 290 1.94 -5.92 -2.44
N PRO A 291 0.90 -6.72 -2.13
CA PRO A 291 -0.47 -6.37 -2.50
C PRO A 291 -0.92 -5.06 -1.84
N VAL A 292 -1.70 -4.25 -2.58
CA VAL A 292 -2.19 -2.94 -2.13
C VAL A 292 -3.70 -2.90 -2.19
N THR A 293 -4.33 -2.77 -1.03
CA THR A 293 -5.78 -2.65 -0.85
C THR A 293 -6.18 -1.22 -0.51
N VAL A 294 -7.48 -0.93 -0.60
CA VAL A 294 -8.03 0.39 -0.25
C VAL A 294 -9.22 0.27 0.71
N ASP A 295 -9.17 0.99 1.83
CA ASP A 295 -10.28 1.18 2.76
C ASP A 295 -11.07 2.44 2.38
N VAL A 296 -12.19 2.22 1.69
CA VAL A 296 -13.04 3.30 1.16
C VAL A 296 -13.98 3.88 2.21
N SER A 297 -14.37 3.09 3.22
CA SER A 297 -15.29 3.52 4.28
C SER A 297 -14.63 4.54 5.21
N HIS A 298 -13.42 4.23 5.68
CA HIS A 298 -12.70 5.14 6.56
C HIS A 298 -12.19 6.39 5.83
N ALA A 299 -11.78 6.26 4.57
CA ALA A 299 -11.36 7.39 3.75
C ALA A 299 -12.53 8.36 3.53
N ALA A 300 -13.65 7.86 3.01
CA ALA A 300 -14.83 8.66 2.72
C ALA A 300 -15.37 9.39 3.95
N GLY A 301 -15.63 8.63 5.03
CA GLY A 301 -16.40 9.14 6.15
C GLY A 301 -17.87 9.42 5.85
N ARG A 302 -18.35 9.11 4.64
CA ARG A 302 -19.72 9.34 4.17
C ARG A 302 -20.15 8.17 3.27
N ARG A 303 -21.26 7.50 3.61
CA ARG A 303 -21.72 6.30 2.88
C ARG A 303 -21.97 6.52 1.38
N ILE A 304 -22.49 7.68 0.99
CA ILE A 304 -22.96 7.95 -0.38
C ILE A 304 -21.85 7.93 -1.44
N ILE A 305 -20.60 8.24 -1.05
CA ILE A 305 -19.47 8.27 -1.97
C ILE A 305 -18.67 6.96 -1.99
N ILE A 306 -18.96 6.02 -1.08
CA ILE A 306 -18.25 4.73 -0.99
C ILE A 306 -18.27 3.96 -2.32
N PRO A 307 -19.41 3.81 -3.03
CA PRO A 307 -19.43 3.06 -4.29
C PRO A 307 -18.57 3.69 -5.38
N ALA A 308 -18.47 5.02 -5.42
CA ALA A 308 -17.62 5.72 -6.39
C ALA A 308 -16.13 5.53 -6.09
N LEU A 309 -15.75 5.65 -4.81
CA LEU A 309 -14.36 5.43 -4.39
C LEU A 309 -13.93 3.96 -4.57
N ALA A 310 -14.84 3.01 -4.35
CA ALA A 310 -14.60 1.59 -4.60
C ALA A 310 -14.24 1.32 -6.08
N ARG A 311 -15.01 1.88 -7.02
CA ARG A 311 -14.70 1.78 -8.45
C ARG A 311 -13.37 2.44 -8.79
N ALA A 312 -13.10 3.63 -8.24
CA ALA A 312 -11.84 4.34 -8.47
C ALA A 312 -10.62 3.54 -7.98
N ALA A 313 -10.72 2.92 -6.80
CA ALA A 313 -9.66 2.08 -6.24
C ALA A 313 -9.35 0.85 -7.09
N LEU A 314 -10.39 0.14 -7.55
CA LEU A 314 -10.20 -1.01 -8.43
C LEU A 314 -9.68 -0.60 -9.81
N ALA A 315 -10.17 0.50 -10.38
CA ALA A 315 -9.67 1.04 -11.64
C ALA A 315 -8.20 1.49 -11.55
N ALA A 316 -7.76 1.96 -10.38
CA ALA A 316 -6.36 2.29 -10.10
C ALA A 316 -5.46 1.06 -9.90
N GLY A 317 -6.02 -0.16 -9.87
CA GLY A 317 -5.29 -1.42 -9.77
C GLY A 317 -5.15 -1.97 -8.35
N ALA A 318 -6.01 -1.58 -7.41
CA ALA A 318 -6.01 -2.13 -6.06
C ALA A 318 -6.26 -3.65 -6.06
N ASP A 319 -5.49 -4.38 -5.26
CA ASP A 319 -5.60 -5.83 -5.04
C ASP A 319 -6.75 -6.21 -4.09
N GLY A 320 -7.50 -5.22 -3.62
CA GLY A 320 -8.69 -5.45 -2.82
C GLY A 320 -9.30 -4.17 -2.26
N LEU A 321 -10.50 -4.33 -1.71
CA LEU A 321 -11.27 -3.27 -1.06
C LEU A 321 -11.61 -3.68 0.36
N MET A 322 -11.58 -2.72 1.28
CA MET A 322 -12.16 -2.85 2.60
C MET A 322 -13.36 -1.91 2.74
N VAL A 323 -14.51 -2.48 3.13
CA VAL A 323 -15.78 -1.78 3.27
C VAL A 323 -16.44 -2.14 4.60
N GLU A 324 -16.98 -1.14 5.30
CA GLU A 324 -17.77 -1.38 6.50
C GLU A 324 -19.25 -1.57 6.18
N VAL A 325 -19.82 -2.66 6.70
CA VAL A 325 -21.22 -3.04 6.50
C VAL A 325 -21.83 -3.42 7.85
N HIS A 326 -23.00 -2.87 8.16
CA HIS A 326 -23.76 -3.15 9.37
C HIS A 326 -25.19 -3.55 9.02
N PRO A 327 -25.80 -4.54 9.70
CA PRO A 327 -27.19 -4.90 9.44
C PRO A 327 -28.15 -3.73 9.75
N GLN A 328 -27.82 -2.93 10.77
CA GLN A 328 -28.62 -1.77 11.19
C GLN A 328 -27.72 -0.56 11.49
N PRO A 329 -27.20 0.16 10.48
CA PRO A 329 -26.17 1.19 10.69
C PRO A 329 -26.58 2.32 11.66
N HIS A 330 -27.89 2.57 11.80
CA HIS A 330 -28.43 3.60 12.70
C HIS A 330 -28.34 3.22 14.20
N LEU A 331 -28.13 1.95 14.52
CA LEU A 331 -27.94 1.46 15.90
C LEU A 331 -26.47 1.17 16.26
N ALA A 332 -25.54 1.31 15.31
CA ALA A 332 -24.15 0.91 15.50
C ALA A 332 -23.42 1.75 16.57
N HIS A 333 -22.59 1.09 17.39
CA HIS A 333 -21.76 1.70 18.44
C HIS A 333 -20.54 2.47 17.92
N SER A 334 -20.27 2.36 16.62
CA SER A 334 -19.20 3.09 15.93
C SER A 334 -19.52 3.30 14.45
N ASP A 335 -19.11 4.45 13.91
CA ASP A 335 -19.12 4.78 12.48
C ASP A 335 -20.46 4.51 11.73
N GLY A 336 -21.60 4.60 12.43
CA GLY A 336 -22.92 4.36 11.83
C GLY A 336 -23.23 5.24 10.60
N LYS A 337 -22.64 6.44 10.49
CA LYS A 337 -22.78 7.31 9.31
C LYS A 337 -22.04 6.80 8.08
N GLN A 338 -21.02 5.97 8.28
CA GLN A 338 -20.11 5.44 7.26
C GLN A 338 -20.49 4.04 6.79
N GLN A 339 -21.01 3.21 7.70
CA GLN A 339 -21.34 1.83 7.38
C GLN A 339 -22.48 1.75 6.36
N LEU A 340 -22.30 0.89 5.36
CA LEU A 340 -23.37 0.54 4.43
C LEU A 340 -24.36 -0.38 5.15
N ASP A 341 -25.64 -0.23 4.85
CA ASP A 341 -26.60 -1.31 5.04
C ASP A 341 -26.48 -2.31 3.87
N ILE A 342 -27.25 -3.39 3.96
CA ILE A 342 -27.23 -4.46 2.96
C ILE A 342 -27.69 -3.96 1.58
N GLU A 343 -28.70 -3.09 1.52
CA GLU A 343 -29.20 -2.55 0.25
C GLU A 343 -28.15 -1.71 -0.47
N LEU A 344 -27.47 -0.81 0.23
CA LEU A 344 -26.38 -0.01 -0.34
C LEU A 344 -25.16 -0.85 -0.69
N PHE A 345 -24.88 -1.90 0.09
CA PHE A 345 -23.84 -2.87 -0.24
C PHE A 345 -24.15 -3.58 -1.56
N ASP A 346 -25.38 -4.06 -1.74
CA ASP A 346 -25.82 -4.72 -2.98
C ASP A 346 -25.75 -3.77 -4.18
N ALA A 347 -26.19 -2.51 -4.01
CA ALA A 347 -26.07 -1.48 -5.04
C ALA A 347 -24.61 -1.19 -5.41
N MET A 348 -23.70 -1.18 -4.43
CA MET A 348 -22.27 -1.07 -4.67
C MET A 348 -21.76 -2.26 -5.50
N MET A 349 -22.09 -3.50 -5.09
CA MET A 349 -21.63 -4.72 -5.74
C MET A 349 -22.05 -4.82 -7.21
N VAL A 350 -23.25 -4.33 -7.57
CA VAL A 350 -23.69 -4.22 -8.97
C VAL A 350 -22.69 -3.41 -9.80
N GLY A 351 -22.20 -2.30 -9.25
CA GLY A 351 -21.19 -1.44 -9.90
C GLY A 351 -19.77 -1.99 -9.90
N LEU A 352 -19.48 -3.04 -9.12
CA LEU A 352 -18.16 -3.68 -9.01
C LEU A 352 -18.08 -5.03 -9.75
N LYS A 353 -19.16 -5.47 -10.41
CA LYS A 353 -19.20 -6.70 -11.21
C LYS A 353 -18.01 -6.90 -12.17
N PRO A 354 -17.45 -5.88 -12.83
CA PRO A 354 -16.29 -6.09 -13.72
C PRO A 354 -15.03 -6.64 -13.03
N TRP A 355 -14.91 -6.52 -11.71
CA TRP A 355 -13.74 -6.99 -10.94
C TRP A 355 -14.03 -8.23 -10.08
N PHE A 356 -15.28 -8.45 -9.68
CA PHE A 356 -15.68 -9.54 -8.79
C PHE A 356 -16.69 -10.52 -9.40
N GLY A 357 -17.18 -10.27 -10.61
CA GLY A 357 -18.00 -11.21 -11.36
C GLY A 357 -17.16 -12.35 -11.93
N ASP A 358 -17.80 -13.50 -12.13
CA ASP A 358 -17.23 -14.66 -12.83
C ASP A 358 -16.96 -14.41 -14.31
#